data_AF-A0A944BWL7-F1
#
_entry.id   AF-A0A944BWL7-F1
#
_cell.length_a   1.000
_cell.length_b   1.000
_cell.length_c   1.000
_cell.angle_alpha   90.00
_cell.angle_beta   90.00
_cell.angle_gamma   90.00
#
_symmetry.space_group_name_H-M   'P 1'
#
loop_
_entity.id
_entity.type
_entity.pdbx_description
1 polymer ?
#
loop_
_entity_poly.entity_id
_entity_poly.type
_entity_poly.pdbx_seq_one_letter_code
_entity_poly.pdbx_strand_id
1 'polypeptide(L)' 'MSKHFFDYNDGDYVHSVSDNMAMDSDGNMMMRVGDNMAMDMDSGDIHFISSWSADEEDDG' A
#
# COMPACT_ATOMS: atom_id res chain seq x y z
N MET A 1 -13.01 -3.96 4.53
CA MET A 1 -12.96 -3.50 3.12
C MET A 1 -11.52 -3.47 2.69
N SER A 2 -11.19 -3.77 1.43
CA SER A 2 -9.84 -3.55 0.91
C SER A 2 -9.58 -2.05 0.85
N LYS A 3 -8.51 -1.58 1.51
CA LYS A 3 -8.07 -0.19 1.45
C LYS A 3 -7.28 0.05 0.18
N HIS A 4 -7.38 1.26 -0.33
CA HIS A 4 -6.61 1.71 -1.47
C HIS A 4 -5.84 2.96 -1.06
N PHE A 5 -4.55 2.97 -1.33
CA PHE A 5 -3.67 4.10 -1.05
C PHE A 5 -2.83 4.40 -2.28
N PHE A 6 -2.36 5.62 -2.41
CA PHE A 6 -1.63 6.10 -3.58
C PHE A 6 -0.12 5.90 -3.40
N ASP A 7 0.56 5.39 -4.42
CA ASP A 7 2.02 5.34 -4.47
C ASP A 7 2.56 6.61 -5.14
N TYR A 8 3.35 7.39 -4.39
CA TYR A 8 3.95 8.61 -4.91
C TYR A 8 5.18 8.37 -5.78
N ASN A 9 5.81 7.20 -5.69
CA ASN A 9 6.95 6.84 -6.52
C ASN A 9 6.49 6.49 -7.94
N ASP A 10 5.50 5.60 -8.04
CA ASP A 10 5.04 5.07 -9.33
C ASP A 10 3.85 5.86 -9.91
N GLY A 11 3.16 6.62 -9.06
CA GLY A 11 2.03 7.45 -9.45
C GLY A 11 0.75 6.64 -9.70
N ASP A 12 0.61 5.49 -9.05
CA ASP A 12 -0.52 4.58 -9.18
C ASP A 12 -1.21 4.32 -7.83
N TYR A 13 -2.20 3.42 -7.84
CA TYR A 13 -2.89 3.00 -6.62
C TYR A 13 -2.51 1.58 -6.24
N VAL A 14 -2.33 1.42 -4.94
CA VAL A 14 -2.00 0.17 -4.29
C VAL A 14 -3.20 -0.29 -3.47
N HIS A 15 -3.57 -1.55 -3.65
CA HIS A 15 -4.71 -2.18 -3.04
C HIS A 15 -4.27 -3.13 -1.92
N SER A 16 -4.70 -2.87 -0.68
CA SER A 16 -4.40 -3.75 0.45
C SER A 16 -5.10 -5.10 0.26
N VAL A 17 -4.31 -6.17 0.25
CA VAL A 17 -4.79 -7.56 0.23
C VAL A 17 -4.95 -8.07 1.67
N SER A 18 -4.11 -7.60 2.58
CA SER A 18 -4.17 -7.85 4.03
C SER A 18 -3.66 -6.64 4.81
N ASP A 19 -3.64 -6.74 6.15
CA ASP A 19 -3.18 -5.64 7.03
C ASP A 19 -1.73 -5.19 6.76
N ASN A 20 -0.90 -6.11 6.22
CA ASN A 20 0.53 -5.89 5.98
C ASN A 20 0.97 -6.20 4.55
N MET A 21 0.06 -6.65 3.67
CA MET A 21 0.37 -6.92 2.27
C MET A 21 -0.60 -6.19 1.35
N ALA A 22 -0.07 -5.71 0.23
CA ALA A 22 -0.83 -5.04 -0.80
C ALA A 22 -0.31 -5.43 -2.18
N MET A 23 -1.05 -5.04 -3.21
CA MET A 23 -0.71 -5.22 -4.61
C MET A 23 -0.93 -3.91 -5.33
N ASP A 24 0.07 -3.46 -6.09
CA ASP A 24 -0.05 -2.26 -6.91
C ASP A 24 -0.94 -2.51 -8.15
N SER A 25 -1.12 -1.50 -9.00
CA SER A 25 -1.95 -1.63 -10.19
C SER A 25 -1.28 -2.46 -11.29
N ASP A 26 0.05 -2.63 -11.24
CA ASP A 26 0.85 -3.41 -12.17
C ASP A 26 0.94 -4.91 -11.78
N GLY A 27 0.52 -5.25 -10.55
CA GLY A 27 0.49 -6.60 -10.01
C GLY A 27 1.70 -6.98 -9.16
N ASN A 28 2.58 -6.04 -8.79
CA ASN A 28 3.70 -6.29 -7.89
C ASN A 28 3.22 -6.36 -6.44
N MET A 29 3.84 -7.22 -5.64
CA MET A 29 3.47 -7.38 -4.24
C MET A 29 4.23 -6.41 -3.35
N MET A 30 3.50 -5.77 -2.47
CA MET A 30 3.99 -4.73 -1.57
C MET A 30 3.80 -5.17 -0.11
N MET A 31 4.80 -4.94 0.74
CA MET A 31 4.73 -5.20 2.18
C MET A 31 4.73 -3.90 2.97
N ARG A 32 3.85 -3.79 3.97
CA ARG A 32 3.82 -2.61 4.85
C ARG A 32 5.07 -2.57 5.73
N VAL A 33 5.85 -1.50 5.59
CA VAL A 33 7.02 -1.23 6.44
C VAL A 33 6.74 -0.10 7.43
N GLY A 34 5.77 0.76 7.13
CA GLY A 34 5.27 1.79 8.03
C GLY A 34 3.91 2.32 7.58
N ASP A 35 3.44 3.38 8.23
CA ASP A 35 2.13 3.97 7.91
C ASP A 35 2.11 4.66 6.54
N ASN A 36 3.25 5.12 6.06
CA ASN A 36 3.40 5.83 4.78
C ASN A 36 4.49 5.22 3.90
N MET A 37 4.87 3.97 4.19
CA MET A 37 5.94 3.27 3.49
C MET A 37 5.57 1.81 3.24
N ALA A 38 5.72 1.40 1.99
CA ALA A 38 5.65 0.02 1.56
C ALA A 38 6.99 -0.41 0.96
N MET A 39 7.29 -1.69 1.00
CA MET A 39 8.45 -2.28 0.32
C MET A 39 7.95 -3.18 -0.79
N ASP A 40 8.45 -2.97 -2.00
CA ASP A 40 8.24 -3.87 -3.13
C ASP A 40 9.00 -5.17 -2.85
N MET A 41 8.29 -6.30 -2.92
CA MET A 41 8.85 -7.63 -2.67
C MET A 41 9.62 -8.18 -3.87
N ASP A 42 9.43 -7.63 -5.06
CA ASP A 42 10.11 -8.03 -6.29
C ASP A 42 11.47 -7.32 -6.44
N SER A 43 11.52 -6.00 -6.23
CA SER A 43 12.76 -5.20 -6.29
C SER A 43 13.48 -5.07 -4.94
N GLY A 44 12.74 -5.08 -3.82
CA GLY A 44 13.25 -4.72 -2.49
C GLY A 44 13.32 -3.22 -2.23
N ASP A 45 12.78 -2.37 -3.12
CA ASP A 45 12.77 -0.92 -2.95
C ASP A 45 11.68 -0.46 -1.97
N ILE A 46 11.88 0.69 -1.33
CA ILE A 46 10.87 1.29 -0.45
C ILE A 46 10.15 2.42 -1.17
N HIS A 47 8.84 2.28 -1.24
CA HIS A 47 7.91 3.19 -1.89
C HIS A 47 7.22 4.06 -0.83
N PHE A 48 7.10 5.36 -1.13
CA PHE A 48 6.36 6.28 -0.29
C PHE A 48 4.92 6.29 -0.73
N ILE A 49 4.03 5.93 0.19
CA ILE A 49 2.62 5.79 -0.09
C ILE A 49 1.79 6.78 0.75
N SER A 50 0.58 7.06 0.31
CA SER A 50 -0.43 7.66 1.19
C SER A 50 -0.73 6.73 2.36
N SER A 51 -1.38 7.26 3.40
CA SER A 51 -1.57 6.53 4.66
C SER A 51 -2.14 5.12 4.45
N TRP A 52 -1.34 4.10 4.75
CA TRP A 52 -1.77 2.72 4.93
C TRP A 52 -2.36 2.58 6.33
N SER A 53 -3.39 3.39 6.61
CA SER A 53 -4.05 3.40 7.90
C SER A 53 -4.76 2.07 8.14
N ALA A 54 -4.56 1.47 9.31
CA ALA A 54 -5.37 0.34 9.76
C ALA A 54 -6.80 0.77 10.13
N ASP A 55 -7.01 2.07 10.35
CA ASP A 55 -8.25 2.65 10.85
C ASP A 55 -8.89 3.62 9.84
N GLU A 56 -9.41 3.06 8.75
CA GLU A 56 -10.55 3.71 8.09
C GLU A 56 -11.77 2.84 8.42
N GLU A 57 -12.16 2.89 9.69
CA GLU A 57 -13.56 2.66 10.04
C GLU A 57 -14.33 3.82 9.41
N ASP A 58 -15.05 3.51 8.34
CA ASP A 58 -16.08 4.35 7.73
C ASP A 58 -17.17 4.59 8.79
N ASP A 59 -16.98 5.59 9.64
CA ASP A 59 -17.99 6.15 10.56
C ASP A 59 -19.03 6.93 9.73
N GLY A 60 -19.87 6.21 8.97
CA GLY A 60 -20.94 6.72 8.12
C GLY A 60 -22.32 6.15 8.42
#